data_AF-A0A821IZ73-F1
#
_entry.id   AF-A0A821IZ73-F1
#
_cell.length_a   1.000
_cell.length_b   1.000
_cell.length_c   1.000
_cell.angle_alpha   90.00
_cell.angle_beta   90.00
_cell.angle_gamma   90.00
#
_symmetry.space_group_name_H-M   'P 1'
#
loop_
_entity.id
_entity.type
_entity.pdbx_description
1 polymer ?
#
loop_
_entity_poly.entity_id
_entity_poly.type
_entity_poly.pdbx_seq_one_letter_code
_entity_poly.pdbx_strand_id
1 'polypeptide(L)'
;MQDYCNLLRENITSLTSYSRRWICRIEQQPLLSSYKTTKDVQLEIVRTPERHVELIKARVEKIEQIIATYTTEVEKMYPRALFGVTHKHYRMKATKNLFKAAYSSLSELSDKLKELQEQETRAKSALNDNDGQSQTRQQEILKDIREEIERIKPAYDREKESYRERATKIYQECRELEKERLDLIRKTLIKFIKAAFSFENVSAQRQIYEDLSSMLQNQQNTSEDLDFWARHYGVYDPTTSRSSLMSHTDDNRNERNSTQMASQRLERSQNFDTLSHTTTEIYVNESRIEHDEAESAE
;
A
#
# COMPACT_ATOMS: atom_id res chain seq x y z
N MET A 1 -0.37 -5.46 4.35
CA MET A 1 -0.39 -4.23 5.18
C MET A 1 0.32 -4.44 6.50
N GLN A 2 -0.04 -5.46 7.30
CA GLN A 2 0.64 -5.76 8.56
C GLN A 2 2.16 -5.98 8.39
N ASP A 3 2.56 -6.76 7.38
CA ASP A 3 3.99 -7.00 7.10
C ASP A 3 4.75 -5.72 6.78
N TYR A 4 4.10 -4.77 6.10
CA TYR A 4 4.69 -3.46 5.84
C TYR A 4 4.86 -2.65 7.13
N CYS A 5 3.89 -2.69 8.06
CA CYS A 5 4.09 -2.10 9.39
C CYS A 5 5.25 -2.77 10.14
N ASN A 6 5.37 -4.09 10.06
CA ASN A 6 6.48 -4.82 10.70
C ASN A 6 7.84 -4.36 10.15
N LEU A 7 7.97 -4.26 8.82
CA LEU A 7 9.16 -3.72 8.16
C LEU A 7 9.48 -2.29 8.62
N LEU A 8 8.48 -1.42 8.74
CA LEU A 8 8.67 -0.06 9.24
C LEU A 8 9.14 -0.04 10.71
N ARG A 9 8.62 -0.94 11.56
CA ARG A 9 9.07 -1.05 12.97
C ARG A 9 10.51 -1.58 13.08
N GLU A 10 10.90 -2.50 12.21
CA GLU A 10 12.29 -2.96 12.10
C GLU A 10 13.23 -1.80 11.69
N ASN A 11 12.80 -0.96 10.74
CA ASN A 11 13.53 0.24 10.34
C ASN A 11 13.66 1.23 11.52
N ILE A 12 12.57 1.49 12.26
CA ILE A 12 12.59 2.32 13.47
C ILE A 12 13.65 1.81 14.46
N THR A 13 13.63 0.51 14.75
CA THR A 13 14.54 -0.12 15.71
C THR A 13 16.00 0.02 15.25
N SER A 14 16.26 -0.17 13.97
CA SER A 14 17.59 -0.07 13.36
C SER A 14 18.13 1.36 13.40
N LEU A 15 17.33 2.36 12.99
CA LEU A 15 17.71 3.77 13.01
C LEU A 15 17.95 4.28 14.43
N THR A 16 17.08 3.90 15.37
CA THR A 16 17.22 4.27 16.79
C THR A 16 18.50 3.69 17.38
N SER A 17 18.77 2.41 17.10
CA SER A 17 19.99 1.73 17.57
C SER A 17 21.26 2.33 16.96
N TYR A 18 21.21 2.71 15.68
CA TYR A 18 22.30 3.39 14.99
C TYR A 18 22.58 4.75 15.63
N SER A 19 21.55 5.60 15.76
CA SER A 19 21.67 6.94 16.33
C SER A 19 22.25 6.90 17.75
N ARG A 20 21.67 6.09 18.64
CA ARG A 20 22.13 5.95 20.03
C ARG A 20 23.60 5.51 20.11
N ARG A 21 24.00 4.54 19.30
CA ARG A 21 25.39 4.04 19.28
C ARG A 21 26.38 5.14 18.89
N TRP A 22 26.03 5.95 17.89
CA TRP A 22 26.90 7.02 17.42
C TRP A 22 26.92 8.23 18.35
N ILE A 23 25.78 8.60 18.93
CA ILE A 23 25.70 9.63 19.97
C ILE A 23 26.66 9.28 21.11
N CYS A 24 26.56 8.08 21.68
CA CYS A 24 27.45 7.66 22.77
C CYS A 24 28.94 7.70 22.36
N ARG A 25 29.27 7.28 21.12
CA ARG A 25 30.66 7.32 20.62
C ARG A 25 31.18 8.75 20.48
N ILE A 26 30.38 9.66 19.94
CA ILE A 26 30.76 11.06 19.74
C ILE A 26 30.89 11.75 21.11
N GLU A 27 29.96 11.53 22.02
CA GLU A 27 30.01 12.09 23.38
C GLU A 27 31.28 11.67 24.13
N GLN A 28 31.70 10.42 24.00
CA GLN A 28 32.94 9.87 24.59
C GLN A 28 34.24 10.40 23.97
N GLN A 29 34.18 11.05 22.79
CA GLN A 29 35.38 11.66 22.22
C GLN A 29 35.88 12.77 23.16
N PRO A 30 37.20 12.84 23.41
CA PRO A 30 37.77 13.87 24.25
C PRO A 30 37.39 15.24 23.70
N LEU A 31 36.84 16.10 24.57
CA LEU A 31 36.64 17.51 24.23
C LEU A 31 38.01 18.20 24.18
N LEU A 32 38.68 18.06 23.04
CA LEU A 32 39.57 19.12 22.61
C LEU A 32 38.69 20.31 22.29
N SER A 33 39.00 21.44 22.89
CA SER A 33 38.14 22.60 22.99
C SER A 33 37.85 23.28 21.63
N SER A 34 38.58 22.87 20.61
CA SER A 34 38.46 23.21 19.18
C SER A 34 37.66 22.27 18.30
N TYR A 35 37.14 21.20 18.88
CA TYR A 35 36.28 20.26 18.20
C TYR A 35 34.82 20.46 18.61
N LYS A 36 34.49 21.51 19.38
CA LYS A 36 33.14 21.69 19.92
C LYS A 36 32.12 21.87 18.81
N THR A 37 32.35 22.80 17.89
CA THR A 37 31.46 23.10 16.75
C THR A 37 31.32 21.87 15.84
N THR A 38 32.45 21.25 15.49
CA THR A 38 32.48 20.01 14.70
C THR A 38 31.75 18.85 15.40
N LYS A 39 31.90 18.69 16.72
CA LYS A 39 31.25 17.66 17.54
C LYS A 39 29.75 17.91 17.62
N ASP A 40 29.31 19.17 17.76
CA ASP A 40 27.91 19.55 17.79
C ASP A 40 27.23 19.26 16.43
N VAL A 41 27.89 19.55 15.31
CA VAL A 41 27.43 19.11 13.97
C VAL A 41 27.34 17.60 13.84
N GLN A 42 28.37 16.88 14.28
CA GLN A 42 28.36 15.43 14.23
C GLN A 42 27.20 14.85 15.05
N LEU A 43 26.94 15.40 16.24
CA LEU A 43 25.81 15.04 17.08
C LEU A 43 24.47 15.29 16.36
N GLU A 44 24.33 16.42 15.68
CA GLU A 44 23.08 16.74 14.98
C GLU A 44 22.86 15.86 13.74
N ILE A 45 23.92 15.52 13.00
CA ILE A 45 23.87 14.53 11.91
C ILE A 45 23.37 13.19 12.47
N VAL A 46 23.90 12.71 13.59
CA VAL A 46 23.52 11.40 14.13
C VAL A 46 22.18 11.41 14.86
N ARG A 47 21.64 12.58 15.21
CA ARG A 47 20.25 12.78 15.68
C ARG A 47 19.23 12.91 14.55
N THR A 48 19.66 13.22 13.32
CA THR A 48 18.78 13.28 12.15
C THR A 48 17.92 12.02 11.95
N PRO A 49 18.46 10.78 12.11
CA PRO A 49 17.66 9.56 12.13
C PRO A 49 16.50 9.55 13.13
N GLU A 50 16.61 10.20 14.29
CA GLU A 50 15.54 10.28 15.30
C GLU A 50 14.35 11.06 14.74
N ARG A 51 14.58 12.17 14.04
CA ARG A 51 13.52 12.92 13.35
C ARG A 51 12.84 12.08 12.26
N HIS A 52 13.62 11.29 11.52
CA HIS A 52 13.07 10.36 10.52
C HIS A 52 12.25 9.23 11.17
N VAL A 53 12.68 8.72 12.34
CA VAL A 53 11.95 7.72 13.11
C VAL A 53 10.55 8.22 13.48
N GLU A 54 10.39 9.48 13.89
CA GLU A 54 9.07 10.04 14.22
C GLU A 54 8.12 10.06 13.00
N LEU A 55 8.63 10.39 11.80
CA LEU A 55 7.84 10.29 10.56
C LEU A 55 7.41 8.85 10.27
N ILE A 56 8.30 7.87 10.48
CA ILE A 56 7.99 6.46 10.28
C ILE A 56 6.95 5.98 11.30
N LYS A 57 7.05 6.38 12.58
CA LYS A 57 6.07 6.06 13.62
C LYS A 57 4.68 6.58 13.27
N ALA A 58 4.57 7.84 12.89
CA ALA A 58 3.29 8.44 12.46
C ALA A 58 2.70 7.70 11.25
N ARG A 59 3.54 7.24 10.32
CA ARG A 59 3.11 6.41 9.20
C ARG A 59 2.57 5.05 9.65
N VAL A 60 3.28 4.36 10.55
CA VAL A 60 2.85 3.06 11.10
C VAL A 60 1.48 3.20 11.76
N GLU A 61 1.29 4.22 12.60
CA GLU A 61 0.03 4.48 13.30
C GLU A 61 -1.14 4.67 12.32
N LYS A 62 -0.96 5.50 11.29
CA LYS A 62 -2.00 5.71 10.25
C LYS A 62 -2.36 4.39 9.55
N ILE A 63 -1.38 3.54 9.25
CA ILE A 63 -1.63 2.24 8.60
C ILE A 63 -2.32 1.26 9.55
N GLU A 64 -1.95 1.24 10.83
CA GLU A 64 -2.61 0.42 11.84
C GLU A 64 -4.09 0.80 12.01
N GLN A 65 -4.40 2.10 12.00
CA GLN A 65 -5.80 2.58 12.02
C GLN A 65 -6.59 2.08 10.79
N ILE A 66 -5.96 2.03 9.61
CA ILE A 66 -6.58 1.49 8.39
C ILE A 66 -6.82 -0.02 8.52
N ILE A 67 -5.84 -0.78 9.03
CA ILE A 67 -5.97 -2.22 9.27
C ILE A 67 -7.10 -2.51 10.26
N ALA A 68 -7.15 -1.77 11.37
CA ALA A 68 -8.20 -1.91 12.38
C ALA A 68 -9.59 -1.62 11.77
N THR A 69 -9.73 -0.51 11.04
CA THR A 69 -10.99 -0.16 10.36
C THR A 69 -11.44 -1.26 9.40
N TYR A 70 -10.54 -1.75 8.55
CA TYR A 70 -10.85 -2.84 7.61
C TYR A 70 -11.27 -4.11 8.35
N THR A 71 -10.56 -4.46 9.42
CA THR A 71 -10.84 -5.66 10.22
C THR A 71 -12.24 -5.56 10.84
N THR A 72 -12.60 -4.42 11.43
CA THR A 72 -13.95 -4.18 11.98
C THR A 72 -15.03 -4.29 10.92
N GLU A 73 -14.83 -3.74 9.72
CA GLU A 73 -15.81 -3.84 8.63
C GLU A 73 -15.95 -5.29 8.12
N VAL A 74 -14.83 -6.03 8.02
CA VAL A 74 -14.84 -7.45 7.66
C VAL A 74 -15.56 -8.28 8.72
N GLU A 75 -15.35 -8.01 10.00
CA GLU A 75 -16.04 -8.71 11.10
C GLU A 75 -17.54 -8.46 11.08
N LYS A 76 -18.00 -7.27 10.71
CA LYS A 76 -19.42 -6.97 10.50
C LYS A 76 -20.00 -7.76 9.32
N MET A 77 -19.30 -7.81 8.19
CA MET A 77 -19.75 -8.56 7.00
C MET A 77 -19.69 -10.07 7.22
N TYR A 78 -18.68 -10.56 7.94
CA TYR A 78 -18.37 -11.97 8.15
C TYR A 78 -18.20 -12.30 9.63
N PRO A 79 -19.30 -12.26 10.41
CA PRO A 79 -19.24 -12.51 11.85
C PRO A 79 -18.75 -13.92 12.17
N ARG A 80 -17.96 -14.06 13.24
CA ARG A 80 -17.57 -15.37 13.78
C ARG A 80 -18.79 -16.08 14.35
N ALA A 81 -19.00 -17.32 13.93
CA ALA A 81 -19.95 -18.18 14.62
C ALA A 81 -19.41 -18.57 15.99
N LEU A 82 -20.26 -18.53 17.03
CA LEU A 82 -19.93 -18.89 18.43
C LEU A 82 -19.22 -20.25 18.59
N PHE A 83 -19.38 -21.17 17.62
CA PHE A 83 -18.82 -22.52 17.64
C PHE A 83 -18.18 -22.95 16.31
N GLY A 84 -17.86 -22.01 15.42
CA GLY A 84 -17.39 -22.31 14.06
C GLY A 84 -16.04 -21.67 13.71
N VAL A 85 -15.15 -22.46 13.09
CA VAL A 85 -13.85 -22.00 12.54
C VAL A 85 -14.02 -21.13 11.28
N THR A 86 -15.22 -21.12 10.67
CA THR A 86 -15.45 -20.45 9.37
C THR A 86 -16.22 -19.15 9.52
N HIS A 87 -15.63 -18.07 9.00
CA HIS A 87 -16.28 -16.79 8.78
C HIS A 87 -17.25 -16.92 7.59
N LYS A 88 -18.52 -16.61 7.81
CA LYS A 88 -19.57 -16.68 6.77
C LYS A 88 -20.23 -15.32 6.66
N HIS A 89 -20.55 -14.93 5.44
CA HIS A 89 -21.26 -13.67 5.22
C HIS A 89 -22.58 -13.67 5.99
N TYR A 90 -22.94 -12.58 6.66
CA TYR A 90 -24.13 -12.53 7.53
C TYR A 90 -25.43 -12.90 6.79
N ARG A 91 -25.52 -12.60 5.48
CA ARG A 91 -26.66 -12.97 4.62
C ARG A 91 -26.63 -14.38 4.06
N MET A 92 -25.54 -15.16 4.23
CA MET A 92 -25.37 -16.45 3.55
C MET A 92 -26.54 -17.42 3.79
N LYS A 93 -27.04 -17.49 5.02
CA LYS A 93 -28.19 -18.35 5.37
C LYS A 93 -29.48 -17.89 4.69
N ALA A 94 -29.74 -16.59 4.67
CA ALA A 94 -30.89 -16.00 4.01
C ALA A 94 -30.87 -16.27 2.50
N THR A 95 -29.75 -15.97 1.83
CA THR A 95 -29.55 -16.23 0.40
C THR A 95 -29.72 -17.72 0.05
N LYS A 96 -29.16 -18.62 0.86
CA LYS A 96 -29.33 -20.07 0.67
C LYS A 96 -30.81 -20.49 0.77
N ASN A 97 -31.55 -19.92 1.72
CA ASN A 97 -32.97 -20.20 1.87
C ASN A 97 -33.79 -19.68 0.69
N LEU A 98 -33.44 -18.51 0.14
CA LEU A 98 -34.07 -17.97 -1.07
C LEU A 98 -33.87 -18.89 -2.27
N PHE A 99 -32.64 -19.39 -2.50
CA PHE A 99 -32.40 -20.35 -3.58
C PHE A 99 -33.16 -21.66 -3.39
N LYS A 100 -33.20 -22.19 -2.17
CA LYS A 100 -33.98 -23.39 -1.86
C LYS A 100 -35.47 -23.20 -2.13
N ALA A 101 -36.03 -22.08 -1.67
CA ALA A 101 -37.43 -21.74 -1.87
C ALA A 101 -37.75 -21.50 -3.36
N ALA A 102 -36.84 -20.87 -4.11
CA ALA A 102 -37.01 -20.67 -5.54
C ALA A 102 -37.03 -22.01 -6.31
N TYR A 103 -36.24 -22.99 -5.86
CA TYR A 103 -36.06 -24.28 -6.53
C TYR A 103 -37.07 -25.36 -6.12
N SER A 104 -37.75 -25.25 -4.97
CA SER A 104 -38.57 -26.34 -4.41
C SER A 104 -39.64 -26.86 -5.38
N SER A 105 -40.44 -25.97 -5.98
CA SER A 105 -41.50 -26.35 -6.92
C SER A 105 -40.96 -26.94 -8.23
N LEU A 106 -39.82 -26.43 -8.71
CA LEU A 106 -39.15 -27.00 -9.87
C LEU A 106 -38.58 -28.39 -9.56
N SER A 107 -38.06 -28.60 -8.35
CA SER A 107 -37.55 -29.89 -7.89
C SER A 107 -38.66 -30.94 -7.90
N GLU A 108 -39.83 -30.63 -7.35
CA GLU A 108 -40.97 -31.56 -7.30
C GLU A 108 -41.41 -32.00 -8.70
N LEU A 109 -41.54 -31.06 -9.64
CA LEU A 109 -41.87 -31.37 -11.03
C LEU A 109 -40.75 -32.15 -11.73
N SER A 110 -39.49 -31.80 -11.47
CA SER A 110 -38.33 -32.51 -12.01
C SER A 110 -38.27 -33.96 -11.53
N ASP A 111 -38.49 -34.18 -10.24
CA ASP A 111 -38.49 -35.52 -9.62
C ASP A 111 -39.64 -36.36 -10.17
N LYS A 112 -40.82 -35.76 -10.35
CA LYS A 112 -41.97 -36.45 -10.94
C LYS A 112 -41.76 -36.82 -12.41
N LEU A 113 -41.18 -35.92 -13.20
CA LEU A 113 -40.88 -36.16 -14.60
C LEU A 113 -39.82 -37.26 -14.75
N LYS A 114 -38.80 -37.25 -13.90
CA LYS A 114 -37.78 -38.32 -13.84
C LYS A 114 -38.40 -39.67 -13.47
N GLU A 115 -39.27 -39.72 -12.45
CA GLU A 115 -39.98 -40.94 -12.06
C GLU A 115 -40.78 -41.51 -13.24
N LEU A 116 -41.53 -40.67 -13.96
CA LEU A 116 -42.32 -41.10 -15.12
C LEU A 116 -41.44 -41.59 -16.27
N GLN A 117 -40.29 -40.98 -16.52
CA GLN A 117 -39.32 -41.45 -17.52
C GLN A 117 -38.71 -42.80 -17.15
N GLU A 118 -38.42 -43.02 -15.86
CA GLU A 118 -37.99 -44.32 -15.36
C GLU A 118 -39.10 -45.37 -15.48
N GLN A 119 -40.36 -45.01 -15.25
CA GLN A 119 -41.50 -45.90 -15.47
C GLN A 119 -41.71 -46.20 -16.96
N GLU A 120 -41.57 -45.21 -17.85
CA GLU A 120 -41.68 -45.40 -19.30
C GLU A 120 -40.60 -46.37 -19.81
N THR A 121 -39.36 -46.22 -19.34
CA THR A 121 -38.26 -47.12 -19.73
C THR A 121 -38.48 -48.54 -19.23
N ARG A 122 -38.92 -48.73 -17.98
CA ARG A 122 -39.28 -50.05 -17.45
C ARG A 122 -40.45 -50.69 -18.21
N ALA A 123 -41.49 -49.91 -18.53
CA ALA A 123 -42.64 -50.38 -19.28
C ALA A 123 -42.24 -50.79 -20.72
N LYS A 124 -41.36 -50.02 -21.39
CA LYS A 124 -40.81 -50.37 -22.71
C LYS A 124 -40.04 -51.70 -22.68
N SER A 125 -39.15 -51.88 -21.70
CA SER A 125 -38.40 -53.13 -21.55
C SER A 125 -39.33 -54.32 -21.32
N ALA A 126 -40.30 -54.18 -20.42
CA ALA A 126 -41.26 -55.24 -20.12
C ALA A 126 -42.20 -55.60 -21.30
N LEU A 127 -42.39 -54.68 -22.25
CA LEU A 127 -43.15 -54.89 -23.48
C LEU A 127 -42.36 -55.72 -24.50
N ASN A 128 -41.04 -55.59 -24.50
CA ASN A 128 -40.15 -56.38 -25.37
C ASN A 128 -39.99 -57.83 -24.88
N ASP A 129 -40.26 -58.10 -23.59
CA ASP A 129 -40.03 -59.40 -22.96
C ASP A 129 -41.27 -60.33 -22.90
N ASN A 130 -42.47 -59.87 -23.31
CA ASN A 130 -43.75 -60.60 -23.13
C ASN A 130 -44.44 -60.98 -24.46
N ASP A 131 -44.85 -62.26 -24.58
CA ASP A 131 -45.59 -62.80 -25.74
C ASP A 131 -47.13 -62.78 -25.52
N GLY A 132 -47.84 -62.08 -26.40
CA GLY A 132 -49.23 -62.36 -26.77
C GLY A 132 -50.36 -61.67 -26.00
N GLN A 133 -50.49 -61.87 -24.67
CA GLN A 133 -51.65 -61.35 -23.89
C GLN A 133 -51.31 -60.25 -22.88
N SER A 134 -50.07 -60.19 -22.38
CA SER A 134 -49.60 -59.08 -21.53
C SER A 134 -49.30 -57.80 -22.33
N GLN A 135 -49.18 -57.88 -23.65
CA GLN A 135 -48.79 -56.76 -24.50
C GLN A 135 -49.85 -55.65 -24.53
N THR A 136 -51.14 -55.98 -24.67
CA THR A 136 -52.21 -54.97 -24.77
C THR A 136 -52.30 -54.13 -23.49
N ARG A 137 -52.24 -54.78 -22.32
CA ARG A 137 -52.26 -54.11 -21.02
C ARG A 137 -51.00 -53.27 -20.76
N GLN A 138 -49.84 -53.76 -21.19
CA GLN A 138 -48.59 -52.99 -21.10
C GLN A 138 -48.56 -51.80 -22.07
N GLN A 139 -49.18 -51.90 -23.23
CA GLN A 139 -49.34 -50.79 -24.17
C GLN A 139 -50.25 -49.69 -23.63
N GLU A 140 -51.35 -50.06 -22.96
CA GLU A 140 -52.23 -49.09 -22.27
C GLU A 140 -51.48 -48.35 -21.16
N ILE A 141 -50.77 -49.07 -20.28
CA ILE A 141 -49.95 -48.46 -19.21
C ILE A 141 -48.90 -47.50 -19.79
N LEU A 142 -48.25 -47.88 -20.89
CA LEU A 142 -47.23 -47.06 -21.54
C LEU A 142 -47.82 -45.83 -22.23
N LYS A 143 -49.05 -45.93 -22.75
CA LYS A 143 -49.80 -44.80 -23.28
C LYS A 143 -50.16 -43.81 -22.16
N ASP A 144 -50.68 -44.30 -21.04
CA ASP A 144 -51.02 -43.48 -19.88
C ASP A 144 -49.80 -42.73 -19.32
N ILE A 145 -48.64 -43.40 -19.20
CA ILE A 145 -47.39 -42.78 -18.76
C ILE A 145 -46.97 -41.65 -19.72
N ARG A 146 -47.08 -41.88 -21.04
CA ARG A 146 -46.71 -40.86 -22.04
C ARG A 146 -47.64 -39.65 -22.01
N GLU A 147 -48.94 -39.88 -21.88
CA GLU A 147 -49.92 -38.81 -21.74
C GLU A 147 -49.64 -37.98 -20.47
N GLU A 148 -49.27 -38.63 -19.37
CA GLU A 148 -48.91 -37.95 -18.13
C GLU A 148 -47.60 -37.14 -18.26
N ILE A 149 -46.58 -37.67 -18.95
CA ILE A 149 -45.35 -36.93 -19.27
C ILE A 149 -45.67 -35.68 -20.09
N GLU A 150 -46.46 -35.82 -21.17
CA GLU A 150 -46.85 -34.70 -22.02
C GLU A 150 -47.72 -33.67 -21.27
N ARG A 151 -48.46 -34.10 -20.24
CA ARG A 151 -49.20 -33.20 -19.35
C ARG A 151 -48.30 -32.42 -18.39
N ILE A 152 -47.30 -33.07 -17.78
CA ILE A 152 -46.43 -32.46 -16.77
C ILE A 152 -45.36 -31.57 -17.41
N LYS A 153 -44.86 -31.93 -18.59
CA LYS A 153 -43.75 -31.24 -19.27
C LYS A 153 -44.00 -29.73 -19.50
N PRO A 154 -45.18 -29.26 -19.97
CA PRO A 154 -45.48 -27.83 -20.04
C PRO A 154 -45.55 -27.13 -18.68
N ALA A 155 -45.90 -27.83 -17.60
CA ALA A 155 -45.88 -27.27 -16.24
C ALA A 155 -44.44 -27.14 -15.74
N TYR A 156 -43.61 -28.15 -15.99
CA TYR A 156 -42.16 -28.11 -15.71
C TYR A 156 -41.47 -26.96 -16.45
N ASP A 157 -41.72 -26.81 -17.75
CA ASP A 157 -41.08 -25.75 -18.54
C ASP A 157 -41.48 -24.34 -18.07
N ARG A 158 -42.75 -24.14 -17.70
CA ARG A 158 -43.23 -22.88 -17.09
C ARG A 158 -42.56 -22.61 -15.75
N GLU A 159 -42.49 -23.61 -14.88
CA GLU A 159 -41.88 -23.44 -13.56
C GLU A 159 -40.36 -23.25 -13.66
N LYS A 160 -39.71 -23.83 -14.67
CA LYS A 160 -38.28 -23.64 -14.95
C LYS A 160 -37.97 -22.18 -15.32
N GLU A 161 -38.83 -21.54 -16.10
CA GLU A 161 -38.66 -20.12 -16.44
C GLU A 161 -38.92 -19.22 -15.22
N SER A 162 -39.98 -19.52 -14.46
CA SER A 162 -40.27 -18.86 -13.18
C SER A 162 -39.11 -18.98 -12.17
N TYR A 163 -38.49 -20.16 -12.06
CA TYR A 163 -37.28 -20.37 -11.27
C TYR A 163 -36.12 -19.49 -11.77
N ARG A 164 -35.87 -19.41 -13.09
CA ARG A 164 -34.80 -18.57 -13.64
C ARG A 164 -34.97 -17.11 -13.27
N GLU A 165 -36.19 -16.58 -13.35
CA GLU A 165 -36.48 -15.20 -12.94
C GLU A 165 -36.17 -14.98 -11.45
N ARG A 166 -36.66 -15.87 -10.57
CA ARG A 166 -36.41 -15.79 -9.12
C ARG A 166 -34.92 -15.94 -8.79
N ALA A 167 -34.25 -16.91 -9.41
CA ALA A 167 -32.82 -17.15 -9.23
C ALA A 167 -31.98 -15.97 -9.72
N THR A 168 -32.37 -15.31 -10.81
CA THR A 168 -31.70 -14.11 -11.35
C THR A 168 -31.79 -12.95 -10.36
N LYS A 169 -32.94 -12.73 -9.71
CA LYS A 169 -33.09 -11.72 -8.66
C LYS A 169 -32.16 -11.99 -7.47
N ILE A 170 -32.10 -13.26 -7.01
CA ILE A 170 -31.19 -13.64 -5.92
C ILE A 170 -29.72 -13.47 -6.35
N TYR A 171 -29.39 -13.80 -7.60
CA TYR A 171 -28.05 -13.60 -8.15
C TYR A 171 -27.66 -12.12 -8.19
N GLN A 172 -28.57 -11.22 -8.55
CA GLN A 172 -28.34 -9.77 -8.50
C GLN A 172 -28.06 -9.30 -7.07
N GLU A 173 -28.78 -9.80 -6.06
CA GLU A 173 -28.47 -9.50 -4.66
C GLU A 173 -27.06 -9.97 -4.27
N CYS A 174 -26.62 -11.15 -4.72
CA CYS A 174 -25.25 -11.62 -4.51
C CYS A 174 -24.22 -10.70 -5.17
N ARG A 175 -24.51 -10.18 -6.37
CA ARG A 175 -23.62 -9.24 -7.07
C ARG A 175 -23.46 -7.93 -6.32
N GLU A 176 -24.53 -7.38 -5.75
CA GLU A 176 -24.44 -6.15 -4.95
C GLU A 176 -23.62 -6.37 -3.68
N LEU A 177 -23.76 -7.51 -3.00
CA LEU A 177 -22.92 -7.84 -1.84
C LEU A 177 -21.44 -7.96 -2.20
N GLU A 178 -21.12 -8.57 -3.35
CA GLU A 178 -19.73 -8.65 -3.81
C GLU A 178 -19.19 -7.27 -4.19
N LYS A 179 -20.02 -6.41 -4.78
CA LYS A 179 -19.66 -5.03 -5.09
C LYS A 179 -19.33 -4.23 -3.82
N GLU A 180 -20.13 -4.35 -2.75
CA GLU A 180 -19.85 -3.73 -1.46
C GLU A 180 -18.50 -4.17 -0.88
N ARG A 181 -18.19 -5.47 -0.97
CA ARG A 181 -16.89 -6.03 -0.56
C ARG A 181 -15.74 -5.45 -1.38
N LEU A 182 -15.87 -5.42 -2.71
CA LEU A 182 -14.84 -4.90 -3.61
C LEU A 182 -14.62 -3.40 -3.38
N ASP A 183 -15.68 -2.63 -3.14
CA ASP A 183 -15.59 -1.20 -2.80
C ASP A 183 -14.88 -0.97 -1.47
N LEU A 184 -15.13 -1.81 -0.45
CA LEU A 184 -14.39 -1.76 0.81
C LEU A 184 -12.90 -2.02 0.59
N ILE A 185 -12.53 -3.05 -0.19
CA ILE A 185 -11.14 -3.36 -0.53
C ILE A 185 -10.50 -2.17 -1.25
N ARG A 186 -11.15 -1.64 -2.29
CA ARG A 186 -10.65 -0.50 -3.07
C ARG A 186 -10.41 0.72 -2.17
N LYS A 187 -11.39 1.11 -1.35
CA LYS A 187 -11.27 2.25 -0.42
C LYS A 187 -10.11 2.04 0.57
N THR A 188 -9.95 0.82 1.08
CA THR A 188 -8.88 0.46 2.03
C THR A 188 -7.51 0.55 1.38
N LEU A 189 -7.35 0.04 0.15
CA LEU A 189 -6.11 0.13 -0.61
C LEU A 189 -5.72 1.58 -0.92
N ILE A 190 -6.68 2.42 -1.33
CA ILE A 190 -6.44 3.85 -1.56
C ILE A 190 -5.96 4.53 -0.28
N LYS A 191 -6.62 4.28 0.86
CA LYS A 191 -6.19 4.83 2.16
C LYS A 191 -4.79 4.36 2.53
N PHE A 192 -4.49 3.08 2.30
CA PHE A 192 -3.17 2.50 2.57
C PHE A 192 -2.08 3.16 1.73
N ILE A 193 -2.28 3.30 0.41
CA ILE A 193 -1.32 3.95 -0.48
C ILE A 193 -1.09 5.40 -0.04
N LYS A 194 -2.17 6.15 0.25
CA LYS A 194 -2.06 7.53 0.75
C LYS A 194 -1.29 7.62 2.06
N ALA A 195 -1.48 6.68 2.99
CA ALA A 195 -0.75 6.67 4.25
C ALA A 195 0.72 6.27 4.06
N ALA A 196 0.99 5.25 3.24
CA ALA A 196 2.33 4.71 3.00
C ALA A 196 3.23 5.68 2.23
N PHE A 197 2.64 6.44 1.30
CA PHE A 197 3.36 7.29 0.34
C PHE A 197 2.88 8.75 0.35
N SER A 198 2.41 9.27 1.49
CA SER A 198 1.91 10.65 1.54
C SER A 198 2.99 11.65 1.12
N PHE A 199 2.59 12.61 0.28
CA PHE A 199 3.43 13.75 -0.09
C PHE A 199 3.90 14.54 1.14
N GLU A 200 3.04 14.65 2.17
CA GLU A 200 3.39 15.25 3.46
C GLU A 200 4.63 14.60 4.09
N ASN A 201 4.73 13.27 4.07
CA ASN A 201 5.88 12.56 4.62
C ASN A 201 7.14 12.82 3.79
N VAL A 202 7.00 12.84 2.45
CA VAL A 202 8.12 13.13 1.54
C VAL A 202 8.63 14.56 1.73
N SER A 203 7.72 15.53 1.86
CA SER A 203 8.06 16.92 2.12
C SER A 203 8.71 17.10 3.49
N ALA A 204 8.18 16.47 4.53
CA ALA A 204 8.76 16.51 5.87
C ALA A 204 10.16 15.87 5.89
N GLN A 205 10.35 14.76 5.18
CA GLN A 205 11.64 14.12 5.03
C GLN A 205 12.63 15.01 4.26
N ARG A 206 12.21 15.67 3.18
CA ARG A 206 13.03 16.65 2.45
C ARG A 206 13.46 17.79 3.37
N GLN A 207 12.54 18.35 4.15
CA GLN A 207 12.85 19.43 5.09
C GLN A 207 13.94 19.04 6.08
N ILE A 208 13.90 17.81 6.61
CA ILE A 208 14.95 17.30 7.52
C ILE A 208 16.35 17.37 6.86
N TYR A 209 16.46 17.03 5.57
CA TYR A 209 17.73 17.07 4.85
C TYR A 209 18.15 18.49 4.47
N GLU A 210 17.20 19.37 4.14
CA GLU A 210 17.47 20.79 3.88
C GLU A 210 17.97 21.51 5.13
N ASP A 211 17.33 21.28 6.28
CA ASP A 211 17.77 21.79 7.59
C ASP A 211 19.19 21.32 7.91
N LEU A 212 19.48 20.03 7.69
CA LEU A 212 20.80 19.47 7.91
C LEU A 212 21.85 20.09 6.98
N SER A 213 21.51 20.26 5.70
CA SER A 213 22.41 20.87 4.71
C SER A 213 22.73 22.33 5.06
N SER A 214 21.71 23.11 5.41
CA SER A 214 21.86 24.50 5.86
C SER A 214 22.77 24.59 7.09
N MET A 215 22.55 23.73 8.08
CA MET A 215 23.41 23.67 9.27
C MET A 215 24.87 23.35 8.90
N LEU A 216 25.12 22.38 8.01
CA LEU A 216 26.47 22.02 7.58
C LEU A 216 27.18 23.17 6.86
N GLN A 217 26.47 23.90 6.00
CA GLN A 217 27.02 25.06 5.30
C GLN A 217 27.35 26.21 6.25
N ASN A 218 26.49 26.47 7.24
CA ASN A 218 26.69 27.54 8.21
C ASN A 218 27.85 27.26 9.17
N GLN A 219 28.15 25.99 9.46
CA GLN A 219 29.25 25.59 10.36
C GLN A 219 30.59 25.37 9.65
N GLN A 220 30.70 25.72 8.37
CA GLN A 220 31.95 25.60 7.60
C GLN A 220 33.00 26.67 7.98
N ASN A 221 32.66 27.62 8.85
CA ASN A 221 33.56 28.65 9.36
C ASN A 221 34.45 28.09 10.47
N THR A 222 35.49 27.35 10.08
CA THR A 222 36.55 26.82 10.95
C THR A 222 37.34 27.90 11.70
N SER A 223 37.15 29.18 11.37
CA SER A 223 37.80 30.31 12.04
C SER A 223 37.40 30.44 13.50
N GLU A 224 36.17 30.09 13.89
CA GLU A 224 35.74 30.17 15.31
C GLU A 224 36.47 29.12 16.17
N ASP A 225 36.65 27.91 15.64
CA ASP A 225 37.40 26.85 16.31
C ASP A 225 38.91 27.20 16.40
N LEU A 226 39.45 27.90 15.40
CA LEU A 226 40.83 28.41 15.39
C LEU A 226 41.02 29.60 16.35
N ASP A 227 40.07 30.54 16.40
CA ASP A 227 40.07 31.67 17.33
C ASP A 227 39.95 31.17 18.78
N PHE A 228 39.12 30.14 18.99
CA PHE A 228 39.04 29.44 20.26
C PHE A 228 40.41 28.87 20.67
N TRP A 229 41.11 28.14 19.77
CA TRP A 229 42.46 27.60 20.03
C TRP A 229 43.43 28.72 20.40
N ALA A 230 43.44 29.78 19.59
CA ALA A 230 44.36 30.88 19.76
C ALA A 230 44.18 31.51 21.16
N ARG A 231 42.93 31.69 21.63
CA ARG A 231 42.65 32.18 22.98
C ARG A 231 43.04 31.18 24.07
N HIS A 232 42.75 29.90 23.89
CA HIS A 232 42.98 28.88 24.92
C HIS A 232 44.47 28.61 25.17
N TYR A 233 45.30 28.66 24.13
CA TYR A 233 46.74 28.42 24.22
C TYR A 233 47.57 29.71 24.28
N GLY A 234 46.92 30.88 24.42
CA GLY A 234 47.58 32.16 24.55
C GLY A 234 48.32 32.64 23.30
N VAL A 235 48.00 32.08 22.12
CA VAL A 235 48.52 32.54 20.81
C VAL A 235 47.78 33.81 20.37
N TYR A 236 46.54 33.99 20.82
CA TYR A 236 45.75 35.18 20.59
C TYR A 236 46.22 36.29 21.52
N ASP A 237 46.96 37.24 20.99
CA ASP A 237 47.31 38.48 21.69
C ASP A 237 46.24 39.55 21.38
N PRO A 238 45.41 39.96 22.35
CA PRO A 238 44.41 41.00 22.13
C PRO A 238 45.02 42.36 21.76
N THR A 239 46.32 42.56 21.98
CA THR A 239 46.99 43.85 21.76
C THR A 239 47.39 44.09 20.30
N THR A 240 47.53 43.05 19.49
CA THR A 240 47.92 43.17 18.07
C THR A 240 46.80 43.82 17.22
N SER A 241 45.53 43.54 17.52
CA SER A 241 44.40 44.12 16.77
C SER A 241 44.14 45.60 17.09
N ARG A 242 44.66 46.11 18.22
CA ARG A 242 44.59 47.54 18.58
C ARG A 242 45.77 48.36 18.05
N SER A 243 46.86 47.72 17.64
CA SER A 243 48.08 48.39 17.16
C SER A 243 48.04 48.73 15.66
N SER A 244 47.19 48.07 14.87
CA SER A 244 47.14 48.27 13.40
C SER A 244 46.39 49.54 12.94
N LEU A 245 45.80 50.33 13.85
CA LEU A 245 45.05 51.55 13.49
C LEU A 245 45.81 52.87 13.73
N MET A 246 47.06 52.83 14.22
CA MET A 246 47.87 54.04 14.40
C MET A 246 49.31 53.84 13.91
N SER A 247 49.49 53.87 12.59
CA SER A 247 50.79 54.17 11.98
C SER A 247 50.58 54.70 10.55
N HIS A 248 50.04 55.90 10.44
CA HIS A 248 50.31 56.78 9.30
C HIS A 248 51.26 57.88 9.75
N THR A 249 52.48 57.83 9.22
CA THR A 249 53.30 58.97 8.76
C THR A 249 54.45 58.33 7.99
N ASP A 250 54.32 58.26 6.66
CA ASP A 250 55.08 59.08 5.71
C ASP A 250 56.58 58.73 5.68
N ASP A 251 57.02 57.92 4.72
CA ASP A 251 57.83 58.48 3.64
C ASP A 251 57.97 57.58 2.39
N ASN A 252 58.26 58.26 1.29
CA ASN A 252 58.11 57.89 -0.11
C ASN A 252 59.13 56.89 -0.70
N ARG A 253 58.63 56.17 -1.73
CA ARG A 253 59.23 55.87 -3.07
C ARG A 253 60.00 54.57 -3.37
N ASN A 254 59.42 53.91 -4.41
CA ASN A 254 59.99 53.07 -5.48
C ASN A 254 60.56 51.69 -5.08
N GLU A 255 60.35 50.58 -5.80
CA GLU A 255 59.81 50.32 -7.13
C GLU A 255 59.57 48.80 -7.29
N ARG A 256 58.52 48.44 -8.03
CA ARG A 256 58.46 47.34 -9.02
C ARG A 256 59.01 45.94 -8.65
N ASN A 257 58.06 45.01 -8.49
CA ASN A 257 57.90 43.76 -9.25
C ASN A 257 57.42 42.62 -8.34
N SER A 258 56.18 42.16 -8.52
CA SER A 258 55.91 40.80 -9.01
C SER A 258 54.41 40.49 -8.88
N THR A 259 53.80 40.44 -10.06
CA THR A 259 52.52 39.81 -10.38
C THR A 259 52.57 38.29 -10.11
N GLN A 260 51.40 37.64 -10.01
CA GLN A 260 51.12 36.18 -9.88
C GLN A 260 51.25 35.65 -8.44
N MET A 261 50.25 35.06 -7.78
CA MET A 261 49.22 34.13 -8.23
C MET A 261 47.93 34.31 -7.40
N ALA A 262 46.89 34.83 -8.02
CA ALA A 262 45.51 34.58 -7.62
C ALA A 262 44.88 33.77 -8.74
N SER A 263 44.80 32.44 -8.57
CA SER A 263 43.91 31.50 -9.28
C SER A 263 44.43 30.08 -9.09
N GLN A 264 43.60 29.22 -8.49
CA GLN A 264 43.38 27.80 -8.85
C GLN A 264 42.99 26.98 -7.61
N ARG A 265 41.67 26.86 -7.38
CA ARG A 265 40.98 25.57 -7.23
C ARG A 265 39.48 25.79 -7.03
N LEU A 266 38.86 26.30 -8.09
CA LEU A 266 37.44 26.12 -8.34
C LEU A 266 37.38 25.23 -9.59
N GLU A 267 37.30 23.92 -9.41
CA GLU A 267 36.88 22.96 -10.45
C GLU A 267 36.86 21.55 -9.84
N ARG A 268 35.72 21.20 -9.24
CA ARG A 268 35.13 19.85 -9.23
C ARG A 268 33.71 19.94 -8.67
N SER A 269 32.91 20.79 -9.31
CA SER A 269 31.46 20.64 -9.36
C SER A 269 31.13 20.18 -10.77
N GLN A 270 30.97 18.88 -10.94
CA GLN A 270 30.28 18.24 -12.06
C GLN A 270 30.27 16.75 -11.71
N ASN A 271 29.18 16.30 -11.09
CA ASN A 271 28.66 14.92 -11.11
C ASN A 271 27.46 14.70 -10.17
N PHE A 272 26.80 15.76 -9.65
CA PHE A 272 25.62 15.60 -8.79
C PHE A 272 24.27 15.93 -9.44
N ASP A 273 24.25 16.30 -10.72
CA ASP A 273 23.00 16.66 -11.43
C ASP A 273 22.38 15.55 -12.29
N THR A 274 22.97 14.35 -12.37
CA THR A 274 22.41 13.25 -13.18
C THR A 274 21.47 12.31 -12.41
N LEU A 275 21.33 12.47 -11.09
CA LEU A 275 20.43 11.64 -10.27
C LEU A 275 19.10 12.32 -9.90
N SER A 276 18.97 13.64 -10.12
CA SER A 276 17.71 14.35 -9.87
C SER A 276 16.76 14.35 -11.08
N HIS A 277 17.23 14.06 -12.29
CA HIS A 277 16.38 14.04 -13.49
C HIS A 277 15.81 12.66 -13.82
N THR A 278 16.42 11.57 -13.36
CA THR A 278 15.91 10.21 -13.64
C THR A 278 14.66 9.87 -12.85
N THR A 279 14.39 10.49 -11.70
CA THR A 279 13.17 10.18 -10.92
C THR A 279 11.94 10.98 -11.37
N THR A 280 12.14 12.12 -12.04
CA THR A 280 11.03 12.94 -12.55
C THR A 280 10.61 12.54 -13.97
N GLU A 281 11.54 12.08 -14.82
CA GLU A 281 11.20 11.61 -16.18
C GLU A 281 10.45 10.26 -16.20
N ILE A 282 10.60 9.42 -15.17
CA ILE A 282 9.83 8.17 -15.06
C ILE A 282 8.35 8.46 -14.74
N TYR A 283 8.05 9.53 -13.99
CA TYR A 283 6.67 9.88 -13.64
C TYR A 283 5.91 10.66 -14.72
N VAL A 284 6.61 11.33 -15.64
CA VAL A 284 5.96 12.10 -16.72
C VAL A 284 5.70 11.24 -17.96
N ASN A 285 6.50 10.18 -18.20
CA ASN A 285 6.28 9.28 -19.34
C ASN A 285 5.19 8.22 -19.09
N GLU A 286 4.87 7.85 -17.85
CA GLU A 286 3.76 6.92 -17.57
C GLU A 286 2.38 7.56 -17.76
N SER A 287 2.25 8.87 -17.55
CA SER A 287 0.98 9.60 -17.79
C SER A 287 0.68 9.89 -19.27
N ARG A 288 1.65 9.67 -20.16
CA ARG A 288 1.49 9.93 -21.61
C ARG A 288 1.08 8.67 -22.38
N ILE A 289 1.40 7.48 -21.87
CA ILE A 289 1.00 6.20 -22.48
C ILE A 289 -0.49 5.90 -22.22
N GLU A 290 -1.05 6.35 -21.08
CA GLU A 290 -2.49 6.16 -20.79
C GLU A 290 -3.42 7.08 -21.60
N HIS A 291 -2.89 8.12 -22.26
CA HIS A 291 -3.69 9.02 -23.09
C HIS A 291 -3.75 8.62 -24.58
N ASP A 292 -2.74 7.93 -25.10
CA ASP A 292 -2.70 7.48 -26.50
C ASP A 292 -3.44 6.14 -26.73
N GLU A 293 -3.65 5.32 -25.68
CA GLU A 293 -4.47 4.09 -25.80
C GLU A 293 -5.99 4.35 -25.74
N ALA A 294 -6.41 5.54 -25.29
CA ALA A 294 -7.83 5.93 -25.24
C ALA A 294 -8.36 6.51 -26.57
N GLU A 295 -7.50 7.00 -27.46
CA GLU A 295 -7.89 7.54 -28.78
C GLU A 295 -7.87 6.50 -29.91
N SER A 296 -7.39 5.27 -29.66
CA SER A 296 -7.37 4.20 -30.68
C SER A 296 -8.54 3.21 -30.57
N ALA A 297 -9.54 3.50 -29.71
CA ALA A 297 -10.70 2.64 -29.45
C ALA A 297 -12.07 3.33 -29.71
N GLU A 298 -12.08 4.44 -30.44
CA GLU A 298 -13.26 5.02 -31.12
C GLU A 298 -13.12 4.89 -32.64
#